data_AF-A0A5P1E4Y8-F1
#
_entry.id   AF-A0A5P1E4Y8-F1
#
_cell.length_a   1.000
_cell.length_b   1.000
_cell.length_c   1.000
_cell.angle_alpha   90.00
_cell.angle_beta   90.00
_cell.angle_gamma   90.00
#
_symmetry.space_group_name_H-M   'P 1'
#
loop_
_entity.id
_entity.type
_entity.pdbx_description
1 polymer ?
#
loop_
_entity_poly.entity_id
_entity_poly.type
_entity_poly.pdbx_seq_one_letter_code
_entity_poly.pdbx_strand_id
1 'polypeptide(L)'
;MANISLSFRSRRAVPTVQSSKNQSDWGDSVFEMQKEAKEEFEKRRKDGVVMEELRDVVLMTQRLRRLLGEGEGREEARSLARELKKSCEGLEGAIQSLEEGVDGLYRGLVDVRICMLRVISDV
;
A
#
# COMPACT_ATOMS: atom_id res chain seq x y z
N MET A 1 -60.32 -11.05 -33.05
CA MET A 1 -59.35 -10.64 -32.01
C MET A 1 -59.25 -11.78 -31.01
N ALA A 2 -58.21 -12.60 -31.09
CA ALA A 2 -58.04 -13.75 -30.20
C ALA A 2 -57.16 -13.35 -29.01
N ASN A 3 -57.74 -13.38 -27.81
CA ASN A 3 -57.03 -13.13 -26.55
C ASN A 3 -56.17 -14.36 -26.20
N ILE A 4 -54.85 -14.22 -26.33
CA ILE A 4 -53.89 -15.22 -25.88
C ILE A 4 -53.64 -14.98 -24.39
N SER A 5 -54.23 -15.83 -23.55
CA SER A 5 -53.94 -15.89 -22.11
C SER A 5 -52.63 -16.65 -21.89
N LEU A 6 -51.62 -15.97 -21.36
CA LEU A 6 -50.35 -16.59 -20.95
C LEU A 6 -50.54 -17.22 -19.57
N SER A 7 -50.73 -18.54 -19.53
CA SER A 7 -50.68 -19.29 -18.27
C SER A 7 -49.23 -19.56 -17.88
N PHE A 8 -48.79 -18.98 -16.77
CA PHE A 8 -47.50 -19.31 -16.17
C PHE A 8 -47.62 -20.68 -15.48
N ARG A 9 -47.11 -21.73 -16.12
CA ARG A 9 -46.82 -22.99 -15.42
C ARG A 9 -45.70 -22.73 -14.41
N SER A 10 -46.02 -22.82 -13.12
CA SER A 10 -45.03 -22.87 -12.05
C SER A 10 -44.16 -24.12 -12.23
N ARG A 11 -42.97 -23.94 -12.83
CA ARG A 11 -41.91 -24.96 -12.81
C ARG A 11 -41.39 -25.05 -11.38
N ARG A 12 -41.90 -26.01 -10.62
CA ARG A 12 -41.14 -26.59 -9.51
C ARG A 12 -39.97 -27.37 -10.10
N ALA A 13 -38.83 -26.71 -10.12
CA ALA A 13 -37.47 -27.23 -9.95
C ALA A 13 -36.52 -26.12 -10.41
N VAL A 14 -36.29 -25.15 -9.54
CA VAL A 14 -35.03 -24.41 -9.59
C VAL A 14 -33.96 -25.49 -9.44
N PRO A 15 -32.98 -25.62 -10.35
CA PRO A 15 -31.78 -26.35 -9.99
C PRO A 15 -31.24 -25.57 -8.81
N THR A 16 -31.38 -26.12 -7.61
CA THR A 16 -30.56 -25.71 -6.49
C THR A 16 -29.15 -25.87 -7.02
N VAL A 17 -28.56 -24.76 -7.46
CA VAL A 17 -27.13 -24.66 -7.65
C VAL A 17 -26.62 -25.03 -6.27
N GLN A 18 -26.21 -26.29 -6.14
CA GLN A 18 -25.34 -26.68 -5.07
C GLN A 18 -24.25 -25.62 -5.13
N SER A 19 -24.28 -24.74 -4.14
CA SER A 19 -23.16 -23.88 -3.81
C SER A 19 -22.05 -24.87 -3.57
N SER A 20 -21.36 -25.20 -4.66
CA SER A 20 -20.14 -25.95 -4.62
C SER A 20 -19.30 -25.13 -3.67
N LYS A 21 -18.75 -25.82 -2.67
CA LYS A 21 -17.65 -25.33 -1.84
C LYS A 21 -16.45 -25.08 -2.76
N ASN A 22 -16.62 -24.12 -3.65
CA ASN A 22 -15.64 -23.48 -4.48
C ASN A 22 -15.66 -22.03 -4.01
N GLN A 23 -15.64 -21.84 -2.68
CA GLN A 23 -15.01 -20.65 -2.13
C GLN A 23 -13.56 -20.81 -2.56
N SER A 24 -13.27 -20.13 -3.67
CA SER A 24 -12.14 -20.35 -4.55
C SER A 24 -10.83 -20.38 -3.76
N ASP A 25 -9.91 -21.27 -4.14
CA ASP A 25 -8.49 -21.28 -3.72
C ASP A 25 -7.87 -19.86 -3.77
N TRP A 26 -8.37 -19.02 -4.69
CA TRP A 26 -8.06 -17.60 -4.84
C TRP A 26 -8.55 -16.70 -3.71
N GLY A 27 -9.71 -16.99 -3.13
CA GLY A 27 -10.31 -16.20 -2.05
C GLY A 27 -9.50 -16.32 -0.77
N ASP A 28 -9.07 -17.54 -0.44
CA ASP A 28 -8.21 -17.81 0.70
C ASP A 28 -6.80 -17.25 0.47
N SER A 29 -6.26 -17.37 -0.75
CA SER A 29 -4.96 -16.79 -1.13
C SER A 29 -4.95 -15.25 -1.07
N VAL A 30 -5.98 -14.58 -1.58
CA VAL A 30 -6.10 -13.11 -1.51
C VAL A 30 -6.32 -12.64 -0.07
N PHE A 31 -7.05 -13.42 0.73
CA PHE A 31 -7.25 -13.11 2.15
C PHE A 31 -5.95 -13.24 2.95
N GLU A 32 -5.17 -14.30 2.76
CA GLU A 32 -3.86 -14.43 3.40
C GLU A 32 -2.88 -13.34 2.92
N MET A 33 -2.88 -13.00 1.63
CA MET A 33 -2.06 -11.91 1.11
C MET A 33 -2.45 -10.54 1.71
N GLN A 34 -3.76 -10.29 1.87
CA GLN A 34 -4.27 -9.09 2.55
C GLN A 34 -3.85 -9.05 4.02
N LYS A 35 -3.86 -10.20 4.69
CA LYS A 35 -3.45 -10.35 6.09
C LYS A 35 -1.95 -10.14 6.25
N GLU A 36 -1.11 -10.73 5.40
CA GLU A 36 0.34 -10.50 5.38
C GLU A 36 0.67 -9.02 5.13
N ALA A 37 0.00 -8.38 4.16
CA ALA A 37 0.16 -6.96 3.90
C ALA A 37 -0.25 -6.10 5.12
N LYS A 38 -1.32 -6.48 5.81
CA LYS A 38 -1.78 -5.80 7.04
C LYS A 38 -0.82 -6.01 8.22
N GLU A 39 -0.28 -7.21 8.38
CA GLU A 39 0.71 -7.52 9.42
C GLU A 39 2.02 -6.78 9.18
N GLU A 40 2.50 -6.74 7.94
CA GLU A 40 3.69 -5.98 7.55
C GLU A 40 3.45 -4.47 7.71
N PHE A 41 2.26 -3.97 7.39
CA PHE A 41 1.88 -2.58 7.65
C PHE A 41 1.87 -2.24 9.15
N GLU A 42 1.24 -3.07 9.99
CA GLU A 42 1.20 -2.83 11.44
C GLU A 42 2.57 -3.00 12.11
N LYS A 43 3.41 -3.89 11.60
CA LYS A 43 4.82 -4.01 12.00
C LYS A 43 5.58 -2.73 11.69
N ARG A 44 5.47 -2.21 10.46
CA ARG A 44 6.11 -0.95 10.05
C ARG A 44 5.50 0.29 10.71
N ARG A 45 4.23 0.23 11.08
CA ARG A 45 3.56 1.30 11.85
C ARG A 45 4.06 1.34 13.29
N LYS A 46 4.37 0.19 13.89
CA LYS A 46 5.10 0.12 15.17
C LYS A 46 6.54 0.64 15.01
N ASP A 47 7.13 0.50 13.82
CA ASP A 47 8.34 1.22 13.39
C ASP A 47 8.05 2.68 13.01
N GLY A 48 7.18 3.38 13.76
CA GLY A 48 6.88 4.82 13.61
C GLY A 48 8.10 5.75 13.67
N VAL A 49 9.27 5.17 13.94
CA VAL A 49 10.63 5.65 13.73
C VAL A 49 10.75 6.60 12.55
N VAL A 50 10.26 6.26 11.34
CA VAL A 50 10.49 7.11 10.15
C VAL A 50 9.79 8.49 10.25
N MET A 51 8.59 8.54 10.83
CA MET A 51 7.86 9.82 10.98
C MET A 51 8.42 10.66 12.14
N GLU A 52 8.90 10.01 13.20
CA GLU A 52 9.59 10.67 14.31
C GLU A 52 10.94 11.23 13.86
N GLU A 53 11.73 10.45 13.12
CA GLU A 53 12.99 10.87 12.51
C GLU A 53 12.80 12.07 11.57
N LEU A 54 11.78 12.04 10.71
CA LEU A 54 11.46 13.18 9.84
C LEU A 54 11.14 14.45 10.65
N ARG A 55 10.35 14.30 11.72
CA ARG A 55 10.02 15.41 12.61
C ARG A 55 11.27 15.97 13.29
N ASP A 56 12.16 15.11 13.76
CA ASP A 56 13.41 15.51 14.40
C ASP A 56 14.34 16.23 13.42
N VAL A 57 14.45 15.75 12.18
CA VAL A 57 15.20 16.44 11.10
C VAL A 57 14.63 17.84 10.84
N VAL A 58 13.30 18.00 10.82
CA VAL A 58 12.67 19.32 10.67
C VAL A 58 13.02 20.25 11.82
N LEU A 59 12.96 19.76 13.07
CA LEU A 59 13.32 20.55 14.25
C LEU A 59 14.80 20.93 14.26
N MET A 60 15.69 20.00 13.93
CA MET A 60 17.12 20.26 13.77
C MET A 60 17.38 21.28 12.67
N THR A 61 16.65 21.23 11.55
CA THR A 61 16.80 22.19 10.44
C THR A 61 16.40 23.60 10.87
N GLN A 62 15.30 23.72 11.61
CA GLN A 62 14.86 25.00 12.17
C GLN A 62 15.86 25.56 13.18
N ARG A 63 16.44 24.70 14.03
CA ARG A 63 17.52 25.10 14.96
C ARG A 63 18.77 25.57 14.20
N LEU A 64 19.20 24.82 13.19
CA LEU A 64 20.35 25.19 12.36
C LEU A 64 20.14 26.53 11.68
N ARG A 65 18.94 26.77 11.14
CA ARG A 65 18.57 28.06 10.53
C ARG A 65 18.68 29.23 11.51
N ARG A 66 18.25 29.04 12.77
CA ARG A 66 18.38 30.06 13.81
C ARG A 66 19.84 30.35 14.15
N LEU A 67 20.63 29.32 14.40
CA LEU A 67 22.08 29.45 14.68
C LEU A 67 22.82 30.18 13.55
N LEU A 68 22.48 29.89 12.29
CA LEU A 68 23.06 30.58 11.14
C LEU A 68 22.60 32.03 11.01
N GLY A 69 21.36 32.35 11.41
CA GLY A 69 20.79 33.69 11.34
C GLY A 69 21.24 34.63 12.46
N GLU A 70 21.54 34.10 13.65
CA GLU A 70 21.99 34.86 14.81
C GLU A 70 23.50 35.16 14.79
N GLY A 71 24.26 34.48 13.92
CA GLY A 71 25.71 34.69 13.76
C GLY A 71 26.57 34.14 14.92
N GLU A 72 25.94 33.65 15.99
CA GLU A 72 26.58 32.99 17.13
C GLU A 72 26.59 31.46 16.96
N GLY A 73 27.52 30.77 17.62
CA GLY A 73 27.50 29.30 17.65
C GLY A 73 27.95 28.60 16.36
N ARG A 74 28.91 29.14 15.61
CA ARG A 74 29.43 28.52 14.35
C ARG A 74 29.86 27.06 14.51
N GLU A 75 30.44 26.69 15.66
CA GLU A 75 30.83 25.30 15.93
C GLU A 75 29.61 24.41 16.21
N GLU A 76 28.61 24.91 16.94
CA GLU A 76 27.34 24.21 17.18
C GLU A 76 26.58 24.01 15.87
N ALA A 77 26.50 25.04 15.02
CA ALA A 77 25.92 24.95 13.68
C ALA A 77 26.64 23.90 12.82
N ARG A 78 27.98 23.84 12.89
CA ARG A 78 28.77 22.81 12.18
C ARG A 78 28.50 21.40 12.71
N SER A 79 28.35 21.23 14.02
CA SER A 79 28.01 19.93 14.62
C SER A 79 26.61 19.49 14.19
N LEU A 80 25.63 20.38 14.33
CA LEU A 80 24.24 20.11 13.99
C LEU A 80 24.09 19.82 12.50
N ALA A 81 24.79 20.54 11.61
CA ALA A 81 24.78 20.26 10.17
C ALA A 81 25.35 18.87 9.82
N ARG A 82 26.35 18.37 10.56
CA ARG A 82 26.88 17.01 10.36
C ARG A 82 25.89 15.94 10.80
N GLU A 83 25.17 16.18 11.89
CA GLU A 83 24.12 15.29 12.36
C GLU A 83 22.95 15.24 11.38
N LEU A 84 22.49 16.41 10.94
CA LEU A 84 21.45 16.57 9.92
C LEU A 84 21.80 15.86 8.62
N LYS A 85 23.05 15.97 8.17
CA LYS A 85 23.52 15.27 6.96
C LYS A 85 23.33 13.76 7.10
N LYS A 86 23.73 13.16 8.23
CA LYS A 86 23.56 11.71 8.45
C LYS A 86 22.09 11.30 8.49
N SER A 87 21.24 12.10 9.14
CA SER A 87 19.80 11.83 9.19
C SER A 87 19.14 11.96 7.82
N CYS A 88 19.55 12.94 7.01
CA CYS A 88 19.08 13.06 5.62
C CYS A 88 19.51 11.85 4.77
N GLU A 89 20.77 11.43 4.84
CA GLU A 89 21.26 10.23 4.13
C GLU A 89 20.47 8.97 4.53
N GLY A 90 20.14 8.82 5.82
CA GLY A 90 19.29 7.73 6.31
C GLY A 90 17.86 7.77 5.75
N LEU A 91 17.23 8.95 5.76
CA LEU A 91 15.89 9.14 5.20
C LEU A 91 15.87 8.93 3.68
N GLU A 92 16.90 9.36 2.95
CA GLU A 92 17.04 9.11 1.51
C GLU A 92 17.06 7.62 1.20
N GLY A 93 17.80 6.81 1.97
CA GLY A 93 17.78 5.35 1.82
C GLY A 93 16.42 4.71 2.12
N ALA A 94 15.71 5.22 3.14
CA ALA A 94 14.36 4.76 3.45
C ALA A 94 13.35 5.11 2.34
N ILE A 95 13.46 6.31 1.75
CA ILE A 95 12.67 6.74 0.59
C ILE A 95 12.94 5.84 -0.61
N GLN A 96 14.21 5.55 -0.92
CA GLN A 96 14.55 4.65 -2.02
C GLN A 96 13.93 3.25 -1.83
N SER A 97 13.99 2.71 -0.61
CA SER A 97 13.36 1.41 -0.29
C SER A 97 11.84 1.44 -0.48
N LEU A 98 11.20 2.57 -0.18
CA LEU A 98 9.77 2.78 -0.42
C LEU A 98 9.45 2.84 -1.91
N GLU A 99 10.24 3.58 -2.69
CA GLU A 99 10.08 3.69 -4.15
C GLU A 99 10.18 2.31 -4.82
N GLU A 100 11.18 1.51 -4.45
CA GLU A 100 11.33 0.13 -4.94
C GLU A 100 10.12 -0.75 -4.59
N GLY A 101 9.56 -0.59 -3.39
CA GLY A 101 8.35 -1.27 -2.95
C GLY A 101 7.13 -0.87 -3.77
N VAL A 102 6.96 0.43 -4.06
CA VAL A 102 5.87 0.95 -4.90
C VAL A 102 5.99 0.43 -6.34
N ASP A 103 7.20 0.39 -6.89
CA ASP A 103 7.45 -0.19 -8.22
C ASP A 103 7.14 -1.69 -8.26
N GLY A 104 7.46 -2.41 -7.18
CA GLY A 104 7.05 -3.81 -7.00
C GLY A 104 5.53 -3.99 -7.04
N LEU A 105 4.80 -3.16 -6.28
CA LEU A 105 3.33 -3.17 -6.27
C LEU A 105 2.73 -2.83 -7.64
N TYR A 106 3.30 -1.83 -8.33
CA TYR A 106 2.85 -1.45 -9.66
C TYR A 106 3.01 -2.61 -10.66
N ARG A 107 4.16 -3.30 -10.65
CA ARG A 107 4.38 -4.50 -11.45
C ARG A 107 3.36 -5.59 -11.14
N GLY A 108 3.14 -5.90 -9.86
CA GLY A 108 2.12 -6.87 -9.46
C GLY A 108 0.72 -6.51 -9.93
N LEU A 109 0.35 -5.22 -9.90
CA LEU A 109 -0.94 -4.75 -10.43
C LEU A 109 -1.06 -4.94 -11.94
N VAL A 110 0.02 -4.68 -12.70
CA VAL A 110 0.07 -4.93 -14.14
C VAL A 110 -0.12 -6.43 -14.43
N ASP A 111 0.55 -7.31 -13.69
CA ASP A 111 0.42 -8.76 -13.85
C ASP A 111 -1.01 -9.24 -13.61
N VAL A 112 -1.64 -8.78 -12.52
CA VAL A 112 -3.05 -9.08 -12.24
C VAL A 112 -3.94 -8.60 -13.39
N ARG A 113 -3.72 -7.39 -13.91
CA ARG A 113 -4.49 -6.85 -15.03
C ARG A 113 -4.31 -7.69 -16.30
N ILE A 114 -3.09 -8.15 -16.60
CA ILE A 114 -2.82 -9.05 -17.74
C ILE A 114 -3.56 -10.37 -17.57
N CYS A 115 -3.51 -10.99 -16.39
CA CYS A 115 -4.24 -12.22 -16.09
C CYS A 115 -5.74 -12.04 -16.26
N MET A 116 -6.31 -10.94 -15.76
CA MET A 116 -7.73 -10.61 -15.95
C MET A 116 -8.08 -10.46 -17.44
N LEU A 117 -7.25 -9.75 -18.22
CA LEU A 117 -7.48 -9.60 -19.65
C LEU A 117 -7.44 -10.94 -20.38
N ARG A 118 -6.53 -11.85 -20.02
CA ARG A 118 -6.49 -13.22 -20.60
C ARG A 118 -7.78 -13.98 -20.33
N VAL A 119 -8.24 -14.00 -19.07
CA VAL A 119 -9.49 -14.66 -18.70
C VAL A 119 -10.70 -14.09 -19.44
N ILE A 120 -10.74 -12.76 -19.64
CA ILE A 120 -11.84 -12.10 -20.35
C ILE A 120 -11.73 -12.31 -21.87
N SER A 121 -10.52 -12.44 -22.42
CA SER A 121 -10.27 -12.59 -23.87
C SER A 121 -10.31 -14.03 -24.37
N ASP A 122 -10.36 -15.04 -23.48
CA ASP A 122 -10.62 -16.44 -23.82
C ASP A 122 -12.10 -16.65 -24.23
N VAL A 123 -12.53 -15.93 -25.29
CA VAL A 123 -13.79 -16.09 -26.05
C VAL A 123 -13.46 -16.39 -27.51
#